data_AF-A0A7X5JBQ0-F1
#
_entry.id   AF-A0A7X5JBQ0-F1
#
_cell.length_a   1.000
_cell.length_b   1.000
_cell.length_c   1.000
_cell.angle_alpha   90.00
_cell.angle_beta   90.00
_cell.angle_gamma   90.00
#
_symmetry.space_group_name_H-M   'P 1'
#
loop_
_entity.id
_entity.type
_entity.pdbx_description
1 polymer ?
#
loop_
_entity_poly.entity_id
_entity_poly.type
_entity_poly.pdbx_seq_one_letter_code
_entity_poly.pdbx_strand_id
1 'polypeptide(L)'
;MDHLVVVFQRDGLWGAVSKTNHAVLRYREPVYKNIRELAMSYFHEYFLFDGTKTLRKFSTKPFDLSKLGTEWLTSRENLAYIAHLIDEIPHTEILTHKQIINLRKADKIEIQAGKLTEY
;
A
#
# COMPACT_ATOMS: atom_id res chain seq x y z
N MET A 1 3.60 -6.26 8.28
CA MET A 1 4.23 -4.94 8.12
C MET A 1 3.32 -4.16 7.20
N ASP A 2 2.91 -2.99 7.64
CA ASP A 2 2.06 -2.11 6.84
C ASP A 2 2.92 -1.34 5.84
N HIS A 3 2.30 -0.88 4.76
CA HIS A 3 3.01 -0.19 3.69
C HIS A 3 2.26 1.10 3.36
N LEU A 4 2.98 2.21 3.39
CA LEU A 4 2.47 3.51 3.02
C LEU A 4 2.89 3.84 1.60
N VAL A 5 1.94 4.34 0.83
CA VAL A 5 2.17 4.88 -0.51
C VAL A 5 1.69 6.32 -0.56
N VAL A 6 2.41 7.16 -1.29
CA VAL A 6 1.98 8.53 -1.58
C VAL A 6 1.07 8.47 -2.80
N VAL A 7 -0.17 8.87 -2.63
CA VAL A 7 -1.15 8.91 -3.73
C VAL A 7 -1.18 10.28 -4.39
N PHE A 8 -1.46 10.32 -5.68
CA PHE A 8 -1.64 11.55 -6.44
C PHE A 8 -2.79 11.39 -7.44
N GLN A 9 -3.27 12.50 -7.99
CA GLN A 9 -4.29 12.48 -9.04
C GLN A 9 -3.79 13.19 -10.31
N ARG A 10 -4.19 12.65 -11.46
CA ARG A 10 -4.03 13.28 -12.78
C ARG A 10 -5.29 13.00 -13.60
N ASP A 11 -5.88 14.04 -14.18
CA ASP A 11 -7.11 13.96 -14.98
C ASP A 11 -8.27 13.22 -14.26
N GLY A 12 -8.38 13.41 -12.95
CA GLY A 12 -9.40 12.78 -12.10
C GLY A 12 -9.14 11.31 -11.75
N LEU A 13 -8.00 10.75 -12.13
CA LEU A 13 -7.61 9.37 -11.87
C LEU A 13 -6.47 9.32 -10.85
N TRP A 14 -6.50 8.30 -10.00
CA TRP A 14 -5.55 8.07 -8.92
C TRP A 14 -4.35 7.28 -9.40
N GLY A 15 -3.15 7.70 -8.98
CA GLY A 15 -1.89 6.98 -9.07
C GLY A 15 -1.17 6.95 -7.74
N ALA A 16 -0.04 6.26 -7.66
CA ALA A 16 0.77 6.20 -6.45
C ALA A 16 2.28 6.09 -6.71
N VAL A 17 3.05 6.61 -5.76
CA VAL A 17 4.50 6.47 -5.65
C VAL A 17 4.81 5.91 -4.26
N SER A 18 5.72 4.94 -4.19
CA SER A 18 6.19 4.36 -2.93
C SER A 18 7.70 4.15 -2.96
N LYS A 19 8.27 3.99 -1.76
CA LYS A 19 9.63 3.48 -1.59
C LYS A 19 9.55 2.11 -0.94
N THR A 20 10.09 1.12 -1.62
CA THR A 20 10.09 -0.27 -1.19
C THR A 20 11.20 -1.00 -1.93
N ASN A 21 11.75 -2.01 -1.28
CA ASN A 21 12.78 -2.85 -1.89
C ASN A 21 12.15 -3.86 -2.85
N HIS A 22 10.83 -4.09 -2.80
CA HIS A 22 10.15 -5.04 -3.68
C HIS A 22 9.92 -4.46 -5.07
N ALA A 23 10.28 -5.23 -6.11
CA ALA A 23 10.29 -4.78 -7.50
C ALA A 23 8.94 -4.21 -8.01
N VAL A 24 7.81 -4.73 -7.54
CA VAL A 24 6.49 -4.47 -8.11
C VAL A 24 5.66 -3.38 -7.40
N LEU A 25 6.10 -2.96 -6.21
CA LEU A 25 5.29 -2.10 -5.33
C LEU A 25 5.58 -0.58 -5.47
N ARG A 26 6.46 -0.17 -6.39
CA ARG A 26 7.05 1.20 -6.42
C ARG A 26 6.14 2.27 -7.03
N TYR A 27 5.54 2.02 -8.19
CA TYR A 27 4.75 3.02 -8.92
C TYR A 27 3.44 2.44 -9.46
N ARG A 28 2.43 3.30 -9.50
CA ARG A 28 1.13 3.05 -10.13
C ARG A 28 0.72 4.24 -10.97
N GLU A 29 0.53 3.99 -12.26
CA GLU A 29 0.00 4.97 -13.20
C GLU A 29 -1.35 5.53 -12.72
N PRO A 30 -1.67 6.79 -13.02
CA PRO A 30 -2.93 7.41 -12.64
C PRO A 30 -4.08 6.92 -13.53
N VAL A 31 -4.48 5.66 -13.37
CA VAL A 31 -5.54 5.01 -14.17
C VAL A 31 -6.72 4.54 -13.34
N TYR A 32 -6.66 4.68 -12.01
CA TYR A 32 -7.65 4.14 -11.08
C TYR A 32 -8.71 5.19 -10.73
N LYS A 33 -10.01 4.86 -10.84
CA LYS A 33 -11.09 5.83 -10.61
C LYS A 33 -11.27 6.21 -9.15
N ASN A 34 -10.88 5.31 -8.24
CA ASN A 34 -11.02 5.50 -6.80
C ASN A 34 -9.89 4.81 -6.05
N ILE A 35 -9.73 5.17 -4.77
CA ILE A 35 -8.69 4.61 -3.88
C ILE A 35 -8.82 3.09 -3.75
N ARG A 36 -10.03 2.54 -3.78
CA ARG A 36 -10.23 1.08 -3.69
C ARG A 36 -9.62 0.37 -4.91
N GLU A 37 -9.84 0.88 -6.12
CA GLU A 37 -9.23 0.34 -7.34
C GLU A 37 -7.70 0.40 -7.28
N LEU A 38 -7.15 1.53 -6.82
CA LEU A 38 -5.71 1.67 -6.60
C LEU A 38 -5.19 0.66 -5.57
N ALA A 39 -5.88 0.49 -4.44
CA ALA A 39 -5.51 -0.51 -3.43
C ALA A 39 -5.57 -1.94 -3.99
N MET A 40 -6.60 -2.25 -4.79
CA MET A 40 -6.74 -3.57 -5.43
C MET A 40 -5.61 -3.88 -6.42
N SER A 41 -4.98 -2.86 -7.03
CA SER A 41 -3.82 -3.06 -7.92
C SER A 41 -2.61 -3.69 -7.23
N TYR A 42 -2.56 -3.65 -5.90
CA TYR A 42 -1.50 -4.26 -5.12
C TYR A 42 -1.87 -5.65 -4.60
N PHE A 43 -3.15 -6.04 -4.65
CA PHE A 43 -3.67 -7.19 -3.90
C PHE A 43 -2.94 -8.51 -4.16
N HIS A 44 -2.56 -8.77 -5.42
CA HIS A 44 -1.87 -10.00 -5.80
C HIS A 44 -0.38 -10.01 -5.48
N GLU A 45 0.20 -8.85 -5.20
CA GLU A 45 1.63 -8.67 -4.90
C GLU A 45 1.92 -8.74 -3.40
N TYR A 46 0.86 -8.62 -2.58
CA TYR A 46 0.94 -8.75 -1.12
C TYR A 46 0.76 -10.19 -0.69
N PHE A 47 1.87 -10.91 -0.58
CA PHE A 47 1.91 -12.26 -0.01
C PHE A 47 3.21 -12.51 0.76
N LEU A 48 3.17 -13.50 1.65
CA LEU A 48 4.33 -14.01 2.38
C LEU A 48 5.09 -15.05 1.55
N PHE A 49 6.28 -15.44 2.01
CA PHE A 49 7.11 -16.47 1.37
C PHE A 49 6.43 -17.86 1.25
N ASP A 50 5.40 -18.13 2.04
CA ASP A 50 4.59 -19.35 1.97
C ASP A 50 3.40 -19.25 0.99
N GLY A 51 3.28 -18.11 0.30
CA GLY A 51 2.23 -17.75 -0.64
C GLY A 51 0.96 -17.20 -0.02
N THR A 52 0.89 -17.03 1.30
CA THR A 52 -0.29 -16.50 1.98
C THR A 52 -0.47 -15.02 1.63
N LYS A 53 -1.59 -14.67 0.98
CA LYS A 53 -1.90 -13.27 0.63
C LYS A 53 -2.29 -12.48 1.86
N THR A 54 -1.78 -11.25 2.01
CA THR A 54 -1.86 -10.50 3.28
C THR A 54 -2.58 -9.16 3.22
N LEU A 55 -2.86 -8.59 2.04
CA LEU A 55 -3.61 -7.34 1.97
C LEU A 55 -5.06 -7.57 2.47
N ARG A 56 -5.47 -6.83 3.50
CA ARG A 56 -6.79 -6.98 4.15
C ARG A 56 -7.60 -5.71 4.14
N LYS A 57 -6.95 -4.59 4.40
CA LYS A 57 -7.60 -3.30 4.54
C LYS A 57 -6.82 -2.24 3.79
N PHE A 58 -7.50 -1.14 3.50
CA PHE A 58 -6.89 0.07 2.96
C PHE A 58 -7.52 1.29 3.62
N SER A 59 -6.78 2.39 3.71
CA SER A 59 -7.30 3.65 4.24
C SER A 59 -8.31 4.23 3.25
N THR A 60 -9.51 4.54 3.74
CA THR A 60 -10.61 5.03 2.88
C THR A 60 -10.37 6.43 2.34
N LYS A 61 -9.56 7.21 3.04
CA LYS A 61 -9.21 8.57 2.68
C LYS A 61 -7.69 8.74 2.82
N PRO A 62 -7.02 9.33 1.82
CA PRO A 62 -5.61 9.70 1.96
C PRO A 62 -5.42 10.69 3.10
N PHE A 63 -4.29 10.57 3.81
CA PHE A 63 -3.87 11.59 4.76
C PHE A 63 -3.21 12.75 4.04
N ASP A 64 -3.62 13.96 4.37
CA ASP A 64 -2.97 15.16 3.87
C ASP A 64 -1.92 15.63 4.88
N LEU A 65 -0.65 15.30 4.60
CA LEU A 65 0.49 15.65 5.45
C LEU A 65 0.74 17.17 5.53
N SER A 66 0.19 17.98 4.62
CA SER A 66 0.35 19.44 4.69
C SER A 66 -0.25 20.03 5.98
N LYS A 67 -1.17 19.31 6.61
CA LYS A 67 -1.80 19.65 7.90
C LYS A 67 -0.84 19.57 9.09
N LEU A 68 0.28 18.88 8.94
CA LEU A 68 1.31 18.76 9.98
C LEU A 68 2.39 19.86 9.88
N GLY A 69 2.22 20.82 8.97
CA GLY A 69 3.23 21.83 8.66
C GLY A 69 4.39 21.24 7.83
N THR A 70 5.52 21.94 7.80
CA THR A 70 6.70 21.56 6.98
C THR A 70 7.91 21.11 7.81
N GLU A 71 7.85 21.22 9.14
CA GLU A 71 8.98 20.92 10.03
C GLU A 71 9.46 19.46 9.88
N TRP A 72 8.52 18.55 9.67
CA TRP A 72 8.81 17.13 9.47
C TRP A 72 9.60 16.83 8.19
N LEU A 73 9.55 17.69 7.16
CA LEU A 73 10.21 17.44 5.87
C LEU A 73 11.75 17.41 6.00
N THR A 74 12.28 18.22 6.90
CA THR A 74 13.73 18.38 7.11
C THR A 74 14.18 17.93 8.49
N SER A 75 13.25 17.39 9.30
CA SER A 75 13.56 16.95 10.65
C SER A 75 14.57 15.80 10.62
N ARG A 76 15.54 15.87 11.52
CA ARG A 76 16.48 14.78 11.80
C ARG A 76 16.01 13.89 12.95
N GLU A 77 14.91 14.26 13.60
CA GLU A 77 14.33 13.52 14.71
C GLU A 77 13.48 12.35 14.23
N ASN A 78 13.15 11.45 15.16
CA ASN A 78 12.28 10.32 14.85
C ASN A 78 10.83 10.79 14.64
N LEU A 79 10.29 10.54 13.44
CA LEU A 79 8.94 10.95 13.03
C LEU A 79 7.89 9.83 13.18
N ALA A 80 8.11 8.83 14.04
CA ALA A 80 7.19 7.70 14.23
C ALA A 80 5.75 8.13 14.54
N TYR A 81 5.57 9.29 15.19
CA TYR A 81 4.23 9.84 15.45
C TYR A 81 3.41 10.06 14.16
N ILE A 82 4.05 10.40 13.03
CA ILE A 82 3.37 10.56 11.74
C ILE A 82 2.81 9.23 11.26
N ALA A 83 3.58 8.15 11.41
CA ALA A 83 3.10 6.81 11.05
C ALA A 83 1.89 6.42 11.91
N HIS A 84 1.95 6.66 13.23
CA HIS A 84 0.83 6.39 14.14
C HIS A 84 -0.43 7.19 13.78
N LEU A 85 -0.28 8.48 13.45
CA LEU A 85 -1.40 9.31 12.99
C LEU A 85 -2.04 8.77 11.71
N ILE A 86 -1.25 8.21 10.80
CA ILE A 86 -1.75 7.61 9.56
C ILE A 86 -2.45 6.28 9.82
N ASP A 87 -1.93 5.47 10.75
CA ASP A 87 -2.54 4.17 11.11
C ASP A 87 -3.93 4.32 11.75
N GLU A 88 -4.18 5.44 12.43
CA GLU A 88 -5.49 5.76 13.04
C GLU A 88 -6.58 6.12 12.02
N ILE A 89 -6.23 6.33 10.76
CA ILE A 89 -7.20 6.70 9.71
C ILE A 89 -8.22 5.58 9.52
N PRO A 90 -9.50 5.89 9.22
CA PRO A 90 -10.49 4.85 8.95
C PRO A 90 -10.09 3.92 7.80
N HIS A 91 -9.95 2.64 8.14
CA HIS A 91 -9.66 1.56 7.21
C HIS A 91 -10.93 0.82 6.80
N THR A 92 -11.00 0.37 5.54
CA THR A 92 -12.08 -0.49 5.04
C THR A 92 -11.54 -1.86 4.67
N GLU A 93 -12.28 -2.90 5.04
CA GLU A 93 -12.01 -4.28 4.67
C GLU A 93 -12.16 -4.48 3.15
N ILE A 94 -11.19 -5.15 2.55
CA ILE A 94 -11.22 -5.54 1.13
C ILE A 94 -12.03 -6.81 0.93
N LEU A 95 -11.98 -7.71 1.93
CA LEU A 95 -12.49 -9.07 1.85
C LEU A 95 -13.35 -9.42 3.06
N THR A 96 -14.35 -10.24 2.83
CA THR A 96 -15.06 -10.96 3.89
C THR A 96 -14.22 -12.13 4.43
N HIS A 97 -14.54 -12.59 5.63
CA HIS A 97 -13.92 -13.79 6.21
C HIS A 97 -14.03 -15.02 5.27
N LYS A 98 -15.20 -15.21 4.62
CA LYS A 98 -15.41 -16.27 3.65
C LYS A 98 -14.51 -16.15 2.42
N GLN A 99 -14.22 -14.93 1.95
CA GLN A 99 -13.28 -14.77 0.83
C GLN A 99 -11.84 -15.09 1.25
N ILE A 100 -11.42 -14.66 2.46
CA ILE A 100 -10.06 -14.89 2.98
C ILE A 100 -9.71 -16.39 3.01
N ILE A 101 -10.62 -17.24 3.52
CA ILE A 101 -10.38 -18.68 3.63
C ILE A 101 -10.33 -19.40 2.26
N ASN A 102 -10.84 -18.77 1.20
CA ASN A 102 -10.91 -19.33 -0.14
C ASN A 102 -9.85 -18.76 -1.10
N LEU A 103 -8.94 -17.91 -0.63
CA LEU A 103 -7.87 -17.39 -1.46
C LEU A 103 -6.89 -18.51 -1.82
N ARG A 104 -6.56 -18.63 -3.11
CA ARG A 104 -5.38 -19.42 -3.51
C ARG A 104 -4.11 -18.82 -2.91
N LYS A 105 -3.12 -19.67 -2.63
CA LYS A 105 -1.75 -19.22 -2.40
C LYS A 105 -1.18 -18.56 -3.66
N ALA A 106 -0.21 -17.67 -3.47
CA ALA A 106 0.63 -17.21 -4.56
C ALA A 106 1.33 -18.42 -5.22
N ASP A 107 1.48 -18.35 -6.53
CA ASP A 107 2.18 -19.37 -7.32
C ASP A 107 3.67 -19.37 -6.94
N LYS A 108 4.34 -20.50 -7.17
CA LYS A 108 5.79 -20.62 -6.95
C LYS A 108 6.55 -19.57 -7.77
N ILE A 109 6.11 -19.26 -8.99
CA ILE A 109 6.75 -18.24 -9.82
C ILE A 109 6.54 -16.83 -9.25
N GLU A 110 5.35 -16.52 -8.73
CA GLU A 110 5.05 -15.24 -8.07
C GLU A 110 5.97 -15.08 -6.84
N ILE A 111 6.12 -16.13 -6.03
CA ILE A 111 7.00 -16.13 -4.85
C ILE A 111 8.47 -15.95 -5.24
N GLN A 112 8.94 -16.63 -6.29
CA GLN A 112 10.32 -16.48 -6.77
C GLN A 112 10.59 -15.07 -7.30
N ALA A 113 9.67 -14.51 -8.09
CA ALA A 113 9.79 -13.14 -8.59
C ALA A 113 9.79 -12.11 -7.45
N GLY A 114 8.98 -12.32 -6.41
CA GLY A 114 8.91 -11.43 -5.24
C GLY A 114 10.20 -11.34 -4.41
N LYS A 115 11.16 -12.24 -4.63
CA LYS A 115 12.50 -12.20 -4.00
C LYS A 115 13.44 -11.20 -4.66
N LEU A 116 13.11 -10.69 -5.84
CA LEU A 116 13.91 -9.66 -6.52
C LEU A 116 13.75 -8.33 -5.77
N THR A 117 14.87 -7.81 -5.27
CA THR A 117 14.91 -6.55 -4.53
C THR A 117 15.98 -5.59 -5.03
N GLU A 118 15.73 -4.30 -4.86
CA GLU A 118 16.66 -3.19 -5.18
C GLU A 118 16.76 -2.24 -3.98
N TYR A 119 17.96 -1.70 -3.70
CA TYR A 119 18.27 -0.89 -2.51
C TYR A 119 18.73 0.52 -2.88
#